data_AF-A0A3S1D769-F1
#
_entry.id   AF-A0A3S1D769-F1
#
_cell.length_a   1.000
_cell.length_b   1.000
_cell.length_c   1.000
_cell.angle_alpha   90.00
_cell.angle_beta   90.00
_cell.angle_gamma   90.00
#
_symmetry.space_group_name_H-M   'P 1'
#
loop_
_entity.id
_entity.type
_entity.pdbx_description
1 polymer ?
#
loop_
_entity_poly.entity_id
_entity_poly.type
_entity_poly.pdbx_seq_one_letter_code
_entity_poly.pdbx_strand_id
1 'polypeptide(L)'
;MSYRPIVENVTEASSNQKDGLYEFIVKMVDGTKCRVFYHRYPEWKLTNISRLLQSPCPICRKDFICKCMDNFAGDIGQQIVDGQYLDKAEAK
;
A
#
# COMPACT_ATOMS: atom_id res chain seq x y z
N MET A 1 -7.13 21.56 -2.40
CA MET A 1 -6.40 20.60 -3.26
C MET A 1 -6.81 19.21 -2.86
N SER A 2 -7.30 18.39 -3.78
CA SER A 2 -7.55 16.97 -3.54
C SER A 2 -6.21 16.27 -3.31
N TYR A 3 -6.11 15.48 -2.24
CA TYR A 3 -4.94 14.62 -2.03
C TYR A 3 -4.78 13.66 -3.23
N ARG A 4 -3.56 13.52 -3.74
CA ARG A 4 -3.21 12.59 -4.83
C ARG A 4 -2.01 11.77 -4.39
N PRO A 5 -2.19 10.52 -3.95
CA PRO A 5 -1.07 9.70 -3.53
C PRO A 5 -0.26 9.30 -4.76
N ILE A 6 1.06 9.48 -4.68
CA ILE A 6 2.01 9.03 -5.70
C ILE A 6 3.00 8.09 -5.02
N VAL A 7 3.07 6.86 -5.51
CA VAL A 7 3.96 5.81 -5.02
C VAL A 7 5.39 6.13 -5.45
N GLU A 8 6.27 6.29 -4.47
CA GLU A 8 7.70 6.52 -4.70
C GLU A 8 8.48 5.20 -4.68
N ASN A 9 8.19 4.34 -3.70
CA ASN A 9 8.88 3.07 -3.53
C ASN A 9 7.97 2.04 -2.85
N VAL A 10 8.13 0.77 -3.21
CA VAL A 10 7.42 -0.37 -2.62
C VAL A 10 8.46 -1.38 -2.14
N THR A 11 8.35 -1.77 -0.88
CA THR A 11 9.25 -2.74 -0.25
C THR A 11 8.42 -3.87 0.34
N GLU A 12 8.77 -5.12 0.03
CA GLU A 12 8.17 -6.27 0.69
C GLU A 12 8.54 -6.28 2.16
N ALA A 13 7.53 -6.36 3.03
CA ALA A 13 7.72 -6.39 4.48
C ALA A 13 7.64 -7.82 5.03
N SER A 14 6.68 -8.59 4.52
CA SER A 14 6.45 -9.98 4.92
C SER A 14 5.66 -10.67 3.82
N SER A 15 5.92 -11.95 3.61
CA SER A 15 5.09 -12.79 2.74
C SER A 15 4.82 -14.12 3.43
N ASN A 16 3.57 -14.55 3.35
CA ASN A 16 3.13 -15.87 3.75
C ASN A 16 2.67 -16.60 2.50
N GLN A 17 3.60 -17.36 1.93
CA GLN A 17 3.37 -18.12 0.70
C GLN A 17 2.33 -19.23 0.87
N LYS A 18 2.16 -19.79 2.08
CA LYS A 18 1.19 -20.86 2.34
C LYS A 18 -0.24 -20.38 2.18
N ASP A 19 -0.52 -19.18 2.67
CA ASP A 19 -1.85 -18.56 2.59
C ASP A 19 -1.98 -17.60 1.39
N GLY A 20 -0.88 -17.35 0.65
CA GLY A 20 -0.86 -16.41 -0.47
C GLY A 20 -1.01 -14.95 -0.05
N LEU A 21 -0.67 -14.62 1.20
CA LEU A 21 -0.75 -13.27 1.75
C LEU A 21 0.60 -12.57 1.63
N TYR A 22 0.58 -11.35 1.09
CA TYR A 22 1.77 -10.52 0.94
C TYR A 22 1.55 -9.16 1.60
N GLU A 23 2.54 -8.71 2.35
CA GLU A 23 2.59 -7.39 2.97
C GLU A 23 3.67 -6.56 2.31
N PHE A 24 3.28 -5.38 1.82
CA PHE A 24 4.22 -4.41 1.29
C PHE A 24 4.14 -3.10 2.07
N ILE A 25 5.30 -2.49 2.31
CA ILE A 25 5.42 -1.12 2.78
C ILE A 25 5.60 -0.23 1.54
N VAL A 26 4.65 0.67 1.35
CA VAL A 26 4.62 1.65 0.27
C VAL A 26 5.02 2.99 0.86
N LYS A 27 6.06 3.58 0.29
CA LYS A 27 6.49 4.96 0.58
C LYS A 27 5.95 5.87 -0.51
N MET A 28 5.30 6.95 -0.08
CA MET A 28 4.75 7.98 -0.95
C MET A 28 5.71 9.17 -1.05
N VAL A 29 5.59 9.95 -2.12
CA VAL A 29 6.41 11.16 -2.36
C VAL A 29 6.25 12.24 -1.28
N ASP A 30 5.11 12.28 -0.60
CA ASP A 30 4.84 13.19 0.52
C ASP A 30 5.49 12.74 1.84
N GLY A 31 6.25 11.63 1.81
CA GLY A 31 6.88 11.02 2.97
C GLY A 31 5.94 10.11 3.78
N THR A 32 4.65 10.03 3.42
CA THR A 32 3.70 9.11 4.04
C THR A 32 4.11 7.67 3.74
N LYS A 33 4.03 6.80 4.76
CA LYS A 33 4.21 5.36 4.56
C LYS A 33 2.89 4.64 4.83
N CYS A 34 2.57 3.70 3.96
CA CYS A 34 1.41 2.83 4.11
C CYS A 34 1.85 1.38 4.04
N ARG A 35 1.18 0.50 4.76
CA ARG A 35 1.25 -0.94 4.58
C ARG A 35 0.04 -1.37 3.75
N VAL A 36 0.29 -2.12 2.69
CA VAL A 36 -0.74 -2.71 1.85
C VAL A 36 -0.66 -4.22 1.97
N PHE A 37 -1.82 -4.84 2.01
CA PHE A 37 -1.99 -6.28 2.12
C PHE A 37 -2.58 -6.78 0.82
N TYR A 38 -1.89 -7.72 0.19
CA TYR A 38 -2.32 -8.38 -1.02
C TYR A 38 -2.60 -9.84 -0.76
N HIS A 39 -3.58 -10.37 -1.50
CA HIS A 39 -3.85 -11.78 -1.59
C HIS A 39 -3.58 -12.24 -3.03
N ARG A 40 -2.85 -13.34 -3.19
CA ARG A 40 -2.43 -13.86 -4.51
C ARG A 40 -3.49 -14.72 -5.19
N TYR A 41 -4.32 -15.43 -4.42
CA TYR A 41 -5.31 -16.37 -4.96
C TYR A 41 -6.74 -15.79 -4.92
N PRO A 42 -7.56 -15.85 -5.98
CA PRO A 42 -7.29 -16.39 -7.32
C PRO A 42 -6.49 -15.42 -8.23
N GLU A 43 -6.48 -14.13 -7.92
CA GLU A 43 -5.67 -13.09 -8.60
C GLU A 43 -5.14 -12.11 -7.55
N TRP A 44 -4.10 -11.35 -7.89
CA TRP A 44 -3.56 -10.29 -7.03
C TRP A 44 -4.64 -9.27 -6.67
N LYS A 45 -5.09 -9.33 -5.42
CA LYS A 45 -6.13 -8.45 -4.90
C LYS A 45 -5.62 -7.72 -3.67
N LEU A 46 -5.72 -6.38 -3.69
CA LEU A 46 -5.47 -5.56 -2.52
C LEU A 46 -6.65 -5.76 -1.54
N THR A 47 -6.35 -6.35 -0.39
CA THR A 47 -7.35 -6.67 0.64
C THR A 47 -7.49 -5.52 1.63
N ASN A 48 -6.38 -4.89 1.99
CA ASN A 48 -6.38 -3.84 3.00
C ASN A 48 -5.23 -2.87 2.79
N ILE A 49 -5.43 -1.62 3.21
CA ILE A 49 -4.40 -0.59 3.28
C ILE A 49 -4.45 0.04 4.67
N SER A 50 -3.28 0.25 5.27
CA SER A 50 -3.18 0.88 6.57
C SER A 50 -2.02 1.86 6.57
N ARG A 51 -2.25 3.09 7.02
CA ARG A 51 -1.15 4.06 7.19
C ARG A 51 -0.26 3.63 8.35
N LEU A 52 1.05 3.75 8.16
CA LEU A 52 2.00 3.69 9.26
C LEU A 52 1.88 5.00 10.04
N LEU A 53 1.59 4.92 11.34
CA LEU A 53 1.32 6.05 12.23
C LEU A 53 2.60 6.82 12.61
N GLN A 54 3.48 7.07 11.63
CA GLN A 54 4.76 7.77 11.80
C GLN A 54 4.65 9.28 11.48
N SER A 55 3.64 9.67 10.69
CA SER A 55 3.37 11.06 10.32
C SER A 55 1.87 11.36 10.35
N PRO A 56 1.46 12.62 10.54
CA PRO A 56 0.04 12.99 10.48
C PRO A 56 -0.58 12.72 9.12
N CYS A 57 -1.90 12.51 9.11
CA CYS A 57 -2.60 12.23 7.87
C CYS A 57 -2.53 13.42 6.91
N PRO A 58 -2.04 13.26 5.67
CA PRO A 58 -1.96 14.36 4.71
C PRO A 58 -3.36 14.86 4.29
N ILE A 59 -4.40 14.04 4.53
CA ILE A 59 -5.80 14.34 4.16
C ILE A 59 -6.52 15.07 5.30
N CYS A 60 -6.52 14.49 6.51
CA CYS A 60 -7.33 15.00 7.62
C CYS A 60 -6.51 15.58 8.79
N ARG A 61 -5.18 15.46 8.75
CA ARG A 61 -4.22 15.91 9.79
C ARG A 61 -4.49 15.37 11.19
N LYS A 62 -5.37 14.38 11.35
CA LYS A 62 -5.58 13.67 12.60
C LYS A 62 -4.52 12.58 12.73
N ASP A 63 -3.93 12.49 13.91
CA ASP A 63 -3.03 11.40 14.25
C ASP A 63 -3.82 10.19 14.78
N PHE A 64 -3.30 9.00 14.46
CA PHE A 64 -3.57 7.70 15.07
C PHE A 64 -4.74 6.80 14.60
N ILE A 65 -5.86 7.28 14.02
CA ILE A 65 -6.96 6.35 13.64
C ILE A 65 -7.79 6.81 12.41
N CYS A 66 -7.17 7.41 11.40
CA CYS A 66 -7.91 7.75 10.18
C CYS A 66 -7.90 6.62 9.15
N LYS A 67 -9.04 6.36 8.51
CA LYS A 67 -9.18 5.48 7.33
C LYS A 67 -9.20 6.24 6.01
N CYS A 68 -8.66 7.47 6.00
CA CYS A 68 -8.73 8.33 4.81
C CYS A 68 -7.97 7.74 3.62
N MET A 69 -6.99 6.86 3.86
CA MET A 69 -6.22 6.22 2.79
C MET A 69 -6.99 5.10 2.08
N ASP A 70 -8.01 4.52 2.71
CA ASP A 70 -8.86 3.48 2.12
C ASP A 70 -9.55 4.00 0.85
N ASN A 71 -9.93 5.28 0.84
CA ASN A 71 -10.53 5.94 -0.33
C ASN A 71 -9.59 5.99 -1.54
N PHE A 72 -8.28 5.85 -1.33
CA PHE A 72 -7.26 5.88 -2.38
C PHE A 72 -6.64 4.50 -2.61
N ALA A 73 -7.17 3.44 -2.01
CA ALA A 73 -6.65 2.09 -2.16
C ALA A 73 -6.64 1.65 -3.63
N GLY A 74 -7.63 2.07 -4.42
CA GLY A 74 -7.68 1.83 -5.87
C GLY A 74 -6.53 2.49 -6.62
N ASP A 75 -6.33 3.80 -6.42
CA ASP A 75 -5.26 4.56 -7.07
C ASP A 75 -3.87 4.04 -6.71
N ILE A 76 -3.67 3.70 -5.43
CA ILE A 76 -2.41 3.14 -4.93
C ILE A 76 -2.21 1.73 -5.47
N GLY A 77 -3.26 0.90 -5.47
CA GLY A 77 -3.22 -0.44 -6.01
C GLY A 77 -2.85 -0.46 -7.49
N GLN A 78 -3.47 0.43 -8.28
CA GLN A 78 -3.17 0.58 -9.70
C GLN A 78 -1.72 0.96 -9.94
N GLN A 79 -1.18 1.95 -9.20
CA GLN A 79 0.24 2.34 -9.32
C GLN A 79 1.21 1.20 -8.97
N ILE A 80 0.84 0.33 -8.02
CA ILE A 80 1.66 -0.83 -7.64
C ILE A 80 1.67 -1.89 -8.74
N VAL A 81 0.50 -2.16 -9.34
CA VAL A 81 0.34 -3.10 -10.46
C VAL A 81 1.06 -2.57 -11.70
N ASP A 82 0.81 -1.30 -12.08
CA ASP A 82 1.42 -0.65 -13.24
C ASP A 82 2.95 -0.56 -13.10
N GLY A 83 3.44 -0.37 -11.88
CA GLY A 83 4.88 -0.35 -11.56
C GLY A 83 5.54 -1.74 -11.52
N GLN A 84 4.81 -2.82 -11.81
CA GLN A 84 5.29 -4.22 -11.78
C GLN A 84 5.97 -4.58 -10.46
N TYR A 85 5.50 -4.02 -9.35
CA TYR A 85 6.10 -4.26 -8.03
C TYR A 85 5.72 -5.64 -7.48
N LEU A 86 4.55 -6.17 -7.87
CA LEU A 86 4.08 -7.50 -7.48
C LEU A 86 4.90 -8.60 -8.18
N ASP A 87 5.22 -8.43 -9.46
CA ASP A 87 6.02 -9.39 -10.23
C ASP A 87 7.43 -9.56 -9.67
N LYS A 88 8.02 -8.48 -9.16
CA LYS A 88 9.34 -8.50 -8.50
C LYS A 88 9.34 -9.31 -7.20
N ALA A 89 8.19 -9.40 -6.53
CA ALA A 89 8.05 -10.20 -5.31
C ALA A 89 7.88 -11.69 -5.62
N GLU A 90 7.30 -12.04 -6.78
CA GLU A 90 7.18 -13.44 -7.22
C GLU A 90 8.49 -14.01 -7.79
N ALA A 91 9.35 -13.17 -8.36
CA ALA A 91 10.58 -13.59 -9.03
C ALA A 91 11.73 -14.04 -8.11
N LYS A 92 11.46 -14.24 -6.81
CA LYS A 92 12.46 -14.51 -5.77
C LYS A 92 12.25 -15.88 -5.12
#